data_AF-A0A382HQJ1-F1
#
_entry.id   AF-A0A382HQJ1-F1
#
_cell.length_a   1.000
_cell.length_b   1.000
_cell.length_c   1.000
_cell.angle_alpha   90.00
_cell.angle_beta   90.00
_cell.angle_gamma   90.00
#
_symmetry.space_group_name_H-M   'P 1'
#
loop_
_entity.id
_entity.type
_entity.pdbx_description
1 polymer ?
#
loop_
_entity_poly.entity_id
_entity_poly.type
_entity_poly.pdbx_seq_one_letter_code
_entity_poly.pdbx_strand_id
1 'polypeptide(L)'
;VPFGEAPPGLIEALRPKSDPLIEPEPDAGGEERPERAQAAIQVGFRELERLEADQERPFRRRDGQVEMAREVAASLDGGTNLAVEAPTGTGKTLAYLLPATAATPQRPVVIATATKVLQRQLRDEAERLQDHGLLKVPFRQIQGVNNYLCTREIADSIEAGDAEENSSEWLALAVAVRGLATAQNGLWDDIGDVRITRSDVSYRNQRARLRATTHTCERRECEWYRQCPLFNRLSGVSEDAGILVANHALVAAWSRLASEELKAPGDVFGDRPATFIFDEAHDLEDSLTGAWTESVGSFELAVTLGKLRGRRGPIRQAERVAREANVAQEPLRELRSLLNASGDLLDRLSETVEEYLRQYAGNEAPYELRPGIDTQRSEYHSLTGAAFDVSARLIGQIQAELINVVEALHGCGEGDPELGRRASRSIFRLRAAVEDLKQPRSLLGNLRELPESHRFVHLLVP
;
A
#
# COMPACT_ATOMS: atom_id res chain seq x y z
N VAL A 1 9.24 -22.25 -5.49
CA VAL A 1 9.52 -22.08 -6.93
C VAL A 1 8.53 -21.05 -7.43
N PRO A 2 8.93 -20.01 -8.18
CA PRO A 2 7.98 -19.02 -8.69
C PRO A 2 6.87 -19.70 -9.51
N PHE A 3 5.69 -19.09 -9.57
CA PHE A 3 4.54 -19.61 -10.33
C PHE A 3 4.82 -19.72 -11.84
N GLY A 4 5.86 -19.05 -12.32
CA GLY A 4 6.33 -19.11 -13.71
C GLY A 4 7.53 -18.18 -13.94
N GLU A 5 7.87 -18.02 -15.21
CA GLU A 5 8.79 -16.97 -15.69
C GLU A 5 7.98 -15.92 -16.44
N ALA A 6 8.31 -14.64 -16.23
CA ALA A 6 7.66 -13.56 -16.95
C ALA A 6 7.89 -13.70 -18.47
N PRO A 7 6.90 -13.37 -19.33
CA PRO A 7 7.04 -13.47 -20.78
C PRO A 7 8.24 -12.63 -21.27
N PRO A 8 9.22 -13.21 -21.98
CA PRO A 8 10.46 -12.52 -22.35
C PRO A 8 10.23 -11.20 -23.10
N GLY A 9 9.20 -11.14 -23.96
CA GLY A 9 8.86 -9.94 -24.73
C GLY A 9 8.30 -8.77 -23.90
N LEU A 10 7.76 -9.03 -22.71
CA LEU A 10 7.21 -8.00 -21.82
C LEU A 10 8.17 -7.58 -20.71
N ILE A 11 9.19 -8.40 -20.38
CA ILE A 11 10.16 -8.09 -19.32
C ILE A 11 10.82 -6.74 -19.56
N GLU A 12 11.30 -6.48 -20.77
CA GLU A 12 12.00 -5.22 -21.08
C GLU A 12 11.02 -4.03 -21.11
N ALA A 13 9.81 -4.25 -21.64
CA ALA A 13 8.79 -3.21 -21.73
C ALA A 13 8.23 -2.78 -20.35
N LEU A 14 8.23 -3.70 -19.38
CA LEU A 14 7.72 -3.47 -18.02
C LEU A 14 8.84 -3.38 -16.98
N ARG A 15 10.06 -3.09 -17.43
CA ARG A 15 11.19 -2.88 -16.53
C ARG A 15 10.99 -1.58 -15.73
N PRO A 16 10.94 -1.62 -14.39
CA PRO A 16 10.80 -0.41 -13.61
C PRO A 16 12.08 0.42 -13.67
N LYS A 17 11.94 1.73 -13.54
CA LYS A 17 13.07 2.65 -13.35
C LYS A 17 13.85 2.27 -12.08
N SER A 18 15.18 2.30 -12.15
CA SER A 18 16.04 2.11 -10.98
C SER A 18 15.93 3.30 -10.02
N ASP A 19 15.95 3.03 -8.72
CA ASP A 19 16.01 4.04 -7.67
C ASP A 19 17.46 4.15 -7.17
N PRO A 20 18.18 5.26 -7.40
CA PRO A 20 19.55 5.40 -6.92
C PRO A 20 19.64 5.42 -5.40
N LEU A 21 18.57 5.77 -4.68
CA LEU A 21 18.59 5.84 -3.22
C LEU A 21 18.67 4.47 -2.54
N ILE A 22 18.26 3.38 -3.20
CA ILE A 22 18.33 2.03 -2.60
C ILE A 22 19.65 1.31 -2.87
N GLU A 23 20.49 1.87 -3.74
CA GLU A 23 21.81 1.37 -4.06
C GLU A 23 22.83 2.23 -3.31
N PRO A 24 23.57 1.68 -2.34
CA PRO A 24 24.59 2.46 -1.64
C PRO A 24 25.66 2.88 -2.66
N GLU A 25 26.02 4.17 -2.66
CA GLU A 25 27.15 4.61 -3.48
C GLU A 25 28.41 3.87 -3.02
N PRO A 26 29.16 3.23 -3.94
CA PRO A 26 30.47 2.70 -3.58
C PRO A 26 31.34 3.87 -3.09
N ASP A 27 32.15 3.67 -2.06
CA ASP A 27 33.04 4.68 -1.48
C ASP A 27 33.98 5.25 -2.56
N ALA A 28 33.51 6.27 -3.30
CA ALA A 28 34.20 6.84 -4.43
C ALA A 28 35.38 7.75 -4.02
N GLY A 29 35.54 7.99 -2.71
CA GLY A 29 36.51 8.96 -2.17
C GLY A 29 37.38 8.48 -1.00
N GLY A 30 37.26 7.24 -0.53
CA GLY A 30 38.08 6.72 0.57
C GLY A 30 37.84 7.34 1.96
N GLU A 31 36.87 8.25 2.11
CA GLU A 31 36.39 8.74 3.42
C GLU A 31 35.40 7.74 4.02
N GLU A 32 35.77 7.12 5.14
CA GLU A 32 34.92 6.18 5.88
C GLU A 32 33.57 6.80 6.26
N ARG A 33 32.49 6.02 6.06
CA ARG A 33 31.13 6.34 6.53
C ARG A 33 31.15 6.63 8.04
N PRO A 34 30.58 7.77 8.50
CA PRO A 34 30.46 8.02 9.94
C PRO A 34 29.51 7.00 10.57
N GLU A 35 30.03 6.12 11.43
CA GLU A 35 29.20 5.15 12.18
C GLU A 35 28.51 5.78 13.41
N ARG A 36 28.90 7.01 13.78
CA ARG A 36 28.29 7.77 14.88
C ARG A 36 27.47 8.93 14.33
N ALA A 37 26.26 9.09 14.84
CA ALA A 37 25.36 10.16 14.47
C ALA A 37 25.98 11.54 14.74
N GLN A 38 26.75 11.67 15.83
CA GLN A 38 27.45 12.93 16.14
C GLN A 38 28.51 13.30 15.08
N ALA A 39 29.17 12.31 14.48
CA ALA A 39 30.14 12.56 13.41
C ALA A 39 29.42 12.91 12.09
N ALA A 40 28.31 12.24 11.78
CA ALA A 40 27.49 12.54 10.61
C ALA A 40 26.98 13.99 10.59
N ILE A 41 26.52 14.53 11.73
CA ILE A 41 26.08 15.94 11.78
C ILE A 41 27.25 16.93 11.59
N GLN A 42 28.44 16.62 12.10
CA GLN A 42 29.61 17.51 11.99
C GLN A 42 30.10 17.61 10.55
N VAL A 43 30.16 16.48 9.84
CA VAL A 43 30.50 16.43 8.41
C VAL A 43 29.37 17.05 7.59
N GLY A 44 28.13 16.66 7.84
CA GLY A 44 26.95 17.10 7.09
C GLY A 44 26.75 18.62 7.08
N PHE A 45 26.74 19.27 8.26
CA PHE A 45 26.58 20.72 8.29
C PHE A 45 27.77 21.46 7.65
N ARG A 46 29.00 20.97 7.85
CA ARG A 46 30.19 21.58 7.24
C ARG A 46 30.13 21.54 5.72
N GLU A 47 29.75 20.40 5.14
CA GLU A 47 29.63 20.27 3.69
C GLU A 47 28.46 21.08 3.13
N LEU A 48 27.32 21.11 3.82
CA LEU A 48 26.16 21.92 3.41
C LEU A 48 26.45 23.44 3.44
N GLU A 49 27.22 23.91 4.43
CA GLU A 49 27.72 25.29 4.50
C GLU A 49 28.76 25.59 3.39
N ARG A 50 29.51 24.58 2.93
CA ARG A 50 30.50 24.76 1.85
C ARG A 50 29.87 24.94 0.47
N LEU A 51 28.70 24.36 0.23
CA LEU A 51 28.04 24.31 -1.08
C LEU A 51 27.32 25.63 -1.49
N GLU A 52 27.58 26.73 -0.77
CA GLU A 52 26.79 27.98 -0.74
C GLU A 52 26.85 28.89 -1.99
N ALA A 53 27.54 28.56 -3.09
CA ALA A 53 27.81 29.55 -4.14
C ALA A 53 26.87 29.54 -5.37
N ASP A 54 26.29 28.40 -5.78
CA ASP A 54 25.68 28.27 -7.13
C ASP A 54 24.38 27.46 -7.18
N GLN A 55 23.69 27.29 -6.05
CA GLN A 55 22.47 26.47 -5.99
C GLN A 55 21.16 27.29 -6.00
N GLU A 56 20.13 26.75 -6.65
CA GLU A 56 18.76 27.31 -6.63
C GLU A 56 18.13 27.32 -5.23
N ARG A 57 18.60 26.48 -4.30
CA ARG A 57 18.15 26.40 -2.90
C ARG A 57 19.34 26.32 -1.93
N PRO A 58 19.98 27.45 -1.59
CA PRO A 58 21.12 27.44 -0.68
C PRO A 58 20.70 26.96 0.71
N PHE A 59 21.54 26.13 1.33
CA PHE A 59 21.40 25.78 2.74
C PHE A 59 21.44 27.06 3.58
N ARG A 60 20.60 27.12 4.61
CA ARG A 60 20.63 28.20 5.60
C ARG A 60 20.70 27.58 6.97
N ARG A 61 21.85 27.72 7.59
CA ARG A 61 22.07 27.30 8.98
C ARG A 61 21.11 28.03 9.90
N ARG A 62 20.45 27.28 10.80
CA ARG A 62 19.59 27.81 11.86
C ARG A 62 20.03 27.20 13.18
N ASP A 63 20.16 28.00 14.23
CA ASP A 63 20.68 27.49 15.51
C ASP A 63 19.79 26.39 16.10
N GLY A 64 18.46 26.55 16.05
CA GLY A 64 17.52 25.50 16.49
C GLY A 64 17.60 24.21 15.67
N GLN A 65 18.01 24.28 14.39
CA GLN A 65 18.25 23.08 13.57
C GLN A 65 19.47 22.31 14.07
N VAL A 66 20.56 23.03 14.35
CA VAL A 66 21.81 22.44 14.81
C VAL A 66 21.66 21.89 16.23
N GLU A 67 20.93 22.60 17.09
CA GLU A 67 20.57 22.14 18.43
C GLU A 67 19.75 20.85 18.36
N MET A 68 18.65 20.83 17.60
CA MET A 68 17.85 19.62 17.40
C MET A 68 18.69 18.46 16.85
N ALA A 69 19.54 18.71 15.86
CA ALA A 69 20.38 17.67 15.27
C ALA A 69 21.38 17.07 16.27
N ARG A 70 21.92 17.88 17.19
CA ARG A 70 22.80 17.41 18.27
C ARG A 70 22.07 16.54 19.27
N GLU A 71 20.86 16.95 19.69
CA GLU A 71 20.05 16.17 20.61
C GLU A 71 19.61 14.84 19.97
N VAL A 72 19.18 14.87 18.70
CA VAL A 72 18.84 13.65 17.94
C VAL A 72 20.07 12.75 17.82
N ALA A 73 21.23 13.29 17.45
CA ALA A 73 22.47 12.52 17.35
C ALA A 73 22.86 11.85 18.68
N ALA A 74 22.78 12.59 19.79
CA ALA A 74 23.05 12.05 21.12
C ALA A 74 22.07 10.92 21.51
N SER A 75 20.79 11.06 21.14
CA SER A 75 19.76 10.03 21.35
C SER A 75 20.00 8.78 20.50
N LEU A 76 20.35 8.93 19.21
CA LEU A 76 20.70 7.80 18.33
C LEU A 76 21.93 7.04 18.83
N ASP A 77 23.00 7.76 19.19
CA ASP A 77 24.26 7.15 19.65
C ASP A 77 24.10 6.52 21.06
N GLY A 78 23.31 7.16 21.93
CA GLY A 78 23.07 6.76 23.31
C GLY A 78 21.95 5.74 23.51
N GLY A 79 21.09 5.51 22.52
CA GLY A 79 19.94 4.60 22.63
C GLY A 79 18.87 5.09 23.61
N THR A 80 18.68 6.41 23.73
CA THR A 80 17.69 7.02 24.63
C THR A 80 16.47 7.54 23.86
N ASN A 81 15.33 7.66 24.54
CA ASN A 81 14.14 8.28 23.95
C ASN A 81 14.25 9.81 24.03
N LEU A 82 13.87 10.49 22.96
CA LEU A 82 13.87 11.95 22.84
C LEU A 82 12.54 12.43 22.25
N ALA A 83 11.95 13.44 22.87
CA ALA A 83 10.84 14.20 22.32
C ALA A 83 11.29 15.64 22.07
N VAL A 84 11.10 16.15 20.85
CA VAL A 84 11.48 17.51 20.47
C VAL A 84 10.26 18.23 19.92
N GLU A 85 9.94 19.39 20.50
CA GLU A 85 9.03 20.36 19.91
C GLU A 85 9.86 21.40 19.13
N ALA A 86 9.68 21.42 17.81
CA ALA A 86 10.38 22.35 16.93
C ALA A 86 9.37 23.08 16.02
N PRO A 87 9.33 24.43 16.03
CA PRO A 87 8.43 25.19 15.18
C PRO A 87 8.64 24.90 13.68
N THR A 88 7.60 25.13 12.87
CA THR A 88 7.71 25.05 11.41
C THR A 88 8.83 25.95 10.89
N GLY A 89 9.58 25.49 9.89
CA GLY A 89 10.70 26.26 9.34
C GLY A 89 12.01 26.14 10.13
N THR A 90 12.04 25.41 11.26
CA THR A 90 13.30 25.08 11.97
C THR A 90 14.24 24.23 11.11
N GLY A 91 13.70 23.48 10.14
CA GLY A 91 14.46 22.53 9.33
C GLY A 91 14.56 21.15 9.97
N LYS A 92 13.46 20.72 10.61
CA LYS A 92 13.28 19.44 11.32
C LYS A 92 13.78 18.25 10.50
N THR A 93 13.37 18.17 9.24
CA THR A 93 13.72 17.09 8.30
C THR A 93 15.22 16.85 8.23
N LEU A 94 16.00 17.89 7.94
CA LEU A 94 17.45 17.77 7.88
C LEU A 94 18.06 17.47 9.27
N ALA A 95 17.50 18.04 10.34
CA ALA A 95 18.00 17.86 11.69
C ALA A 95 17.90 16.40 12.17
N TYR A 96 16.88 15.65 11.76
CA TYR A 96 16.79 14.22 12.06
C TYR A 96 17.40 13.32 10.96
N LEU A 97 17.42 13.77 9.70
CA LEU A 97 17.92 12.96 8.58
C LEU A 97 19.45 12.89 8.56
N LEU A 98 20.16 14.00 8.84
CA LEU A 98 21.62 14.00 8.93
C LEU A 98 22.16 12.99 9.95
N PRO A 99 21.73 12.97 11.22
CA PRO A 99 22.20 11.95 12.14
C PRO A 99 21.75 10.54 11.74
N ALA A 100 20.61 10.38 11.07
CA ALA A 100 20.15 9.08 10.57
C ALA A 100 21.02 8.49 9.45
N THR A 101 21.84 9.29 8.75
CA THR A 101 22.80 8.76 7.76
C THR A 101 23.90 7.91 8.39
N ALA A 102 24.07 7.99 9.71
CA ALA A 102 24.93 7.09 10.48
C ALA A 102 24.30 5.72 10.79
N ALA A 103 23.12 5.40 10.23
CA ALA A 103 22.52 4.07 10.32
C ALA A 103 23.57 3.01 9.98
N THR A 104 23.43 1.80 10.51
CA THR A 104 24.30 0.65 10.15
C THR A 104 23.46 -0.60 9.92
N PRO A 105 24.00 -1.65 9.29
CA PRO A 105 23.31 -2.94 9.18
C PRO A 105 22.79 -3.51 10.52
N GLN A 106 23.46 -3.17 11.62
CA GLN A 106 23.09 -3.60 12.98
C GLN A 106 22.13 -2.63 13.68
N ARG A 107 22.06 -1.38 13.22
CA ARG A 107 21.22 -0.30 13.78
C ARG A 107 20.53 0.47 12.65
N PRO A 108 19.51 -0.11 12.02
CA PRO A 108 18.74 0.60 11.02
C PRO A 108 17.93 1.73 11.65
N VAL A 109 17.67 2.77 10.86
CA VAL A 109 16.83 3.90 11.28
C VAL A 109 15.51 3.85 10.52
N VAL A 110 14.40 3.83 11.24
CA VAL A 110 13.05 3.92 10.69
C VAL A 110 12.54 5.34 10.89
N ILE A 111 12.22 6.04 9.81
CA ILE A 111 11.58 7.35 9.84
C ILE A 111 10.11 7.18 9.45
N ALA A 112 9.21 7.41 10.40
CA ALA A 112 7.78 7.31 10.22
C ALA A 112 7.20 8.71 10.10
N THR A 113 6.57 9.04 8.98
CA THR A 113 5.92 10.35 8.77
C THR A 113 4.40 10.23 8.92
N ALA A 114 3.72 11.33 9.25
CA ALA A 114 2.25 11.34 9.29
C ALA A 114 1.63 11.10 7.90
N THR A 115 2.14 11.75 6.85
CA THR A 115 1.53 11.71 5.50
C THR A 115 2.50 11.23 4.41
N LYS A 116 1.94 10.73 3.31
CA LYS A 116 2.70 10.40 2.09
C LYS A 116 3.37 11.62 1.44
N VAL A 117 2.79 12.81 1.62
CA VAL A 117 3.37 14.07 1.12
C VAL A 117 4.70 14.35 1.83
N LEU A 118 4.72 14.20 3.16
CA LEU A 118 5.93 14.35 3.96
C LEU A 118 6.99 13.30 3.57
N GLN A 119 6.60 12.07 3.25
CA GLN A 119 7.56 11.07 2.76
C GLN A 119 8.24 11.48 1.45
N ARG A 120 7.50 12.11 0.52
CA ARG A 120 8.09 12.62 -0.72
C ARG A 120 9.07 13.75 -0.45
N GLN A 121 8.69 14.71 0.41
CA GLN A 121 9.61 15.79 0.81
C GLN A 121 10.88 15.25 1.48
N LEU A 122 10.75 14.20 2.29
CA LEU A 122 11.88 13.51 2.89
C LEU A 122 12.76 12.80 1.85
N ARG A 123 12.16 12.19 0.82
CA ARG A 123 12.88 11.64 -0.33
C ARG A 123 13.65 12.73 -1.09
N ASP A 124 13.02 13.85 -1.39
CA ASP A 124 13.67 14.95 -2.12
C ASP A 124 14.91 15.46 -1.34
N GLU A 125 14.81 15.55 0.00
CA GLU A 125 15.96 15.91 0.84
C GLU A 125 17.01 14.79 0.88
N ALA A 126 16.61 13.51 0.87
CA ALA A 126 17.54 12.38 0.79
C ALA A 126 18.31 12.34 -0.55
N GLU A 127 17.64 12.60 -1.67
CA GLU A 127 18.25 12.75 -3.00
C GLU A 127 19.29 13.87 -2.99
N ARG A 128 18.93 15.03 -2.43
CA ARG A 128 19.86 16.14 -2.24
C ARG A 128 21.07 15.78 -1.38
N LEU A 129 20.90 14.99 -0.31
CA LEU A 129 22.02 14.51 0.50
C LEU A 129 22.89 13.50 -0.25
N GLN A 130 22.29 12.63 -1.07
CA GLN A 130 23.02 11.68 -1.92
C GLN A 130 23.87 12.43 -2.96
N ASP A 131 23.29 13.42 -3.65
CA ASP A 131 23.98 14.26 -4.64
C ASP A 131 25.18 15.04 -4.04
N HIS A 132 25.23 15.18 -2.72
CA HIS A 132 26.32 15.82 -1.98
C HIS A 132 27.24 14.83 -1.27
N GLY A 133 27.08 13.52 -1.49
CA GLY A 133 27.89 12.46 -0.87
C GLY A 133 27.65 12.30 0.65
N LEU A 134 26.58 12.90 1.18
CA LEU A 134 26.23 12.89 2.60
C LEU A 134 25.31 11.71 2.96
N LEU A 135 24.66 11.09 1.98
CA LEU A 135 23.85 9.88 2.14
C LEU A 135 24.51 8.71 1.39
N LYS A 136 25.30 7.93 2.13
CA LYS A 136 26.00 6.73 1.61
C LYS A 136 25.28 5.42 1.92
N VAL A 137 24.20 5.50 2.70
CA VAL A 137 23.43 4.35 3.18
C VAL A 137 22.20 4.21 2.32
N PRO A 138 21.67 2.98 2.14
CA PRO A 138 20.46 2.87 1.35
C PRO A 138 19.30 3.57 2.05
N PHE A 139 18.55 4.36 1.30
CA PHE A 139 17.33 5.04 1.73
C PHE A 139 16.13 4.42 1.01
N ARG A 140 15.22 3.83 1.79
CA ARG A 140 14.11 3.03 1.27
C ARG A 140 12.78 3.58 1.73
N GLN A 141 12.14 4.34 0.85
CA GLN A 141 10.73 4.70 1.01
C GLN A 141 9.82 3.50 0.73
N ILE A 142 9.09 3.04 1.75
CA ILE A 142 8.19 1.90 1.71
C ILE A 142 6.75 2.35 2.00
N GLN A 143 5.81 1.91 1.18
CA GLN A 143 4.38 2.11 1.38
C GLN A 143 3.63 0.77 1.40
N GLY A 144 2.33 0.79 1.71
CA GLY A 144 1.47 -0.39 1.58
C GLY A 144 1.44 -0.90 0.13
N VAL A 145 1.28 -2.21 -0.05
CA VAL A 145 1.35 -2.89 -1.37
C VAL A 145 0.40 -2.30 -2.41
N ASN A 146 -0.76 -1.82 -2.00
CA ASN A 146 -1.77 -1.20 -2.86
C ASN A 146 -1.37 0.17 -3.43
N ASN A 147 -0.27 0.77 -2.96
CA ASN A 147 0.24 2.05 -3.45
C ASN A 147 1.19 1.89 -4.64
N TYR A 148 1.66 0.67 -4.92
CA TYR A 148 2.61 0.40 -5.99
C TYR A 148 1.91 0.02 -7.30
N LEU A 149 2.57 0.35 -8.41
CA LEU A 149 2.30 -0.22 -9.72
C LEU A 149 2.60 -1.72 -9.69
N CYS A 150 1.57 -2.56 -9.86
CA CYS A 150 1.76 -4.00 -9.87
C CYS A 150 2.06 -4.47 -11.28
N THR A 151 3.33 -4.77 -11.55
CA THR A 151 3.82 -5.24 -12.86
C THR A 151 3.04 -6.45 -13.38
N ARG A 152 2.66 -7.38 -12.49
CA ARG A 152 1.84 -8.55 -12.82
C ARG A 152 0.43 -8.15 -13.29
N GLU A 153 -0.28 -7.31 -12.53
CA GLU A 153 -1.65 -6.91 -12.92
C GLU A 153 -1.63 -6.05 -14.20
N ILE A 154 -0.57 -5.27 -14.42
CA ILE A 154 -0.33 -4.54 -15.68
C ILE A 154 -0.13 -5.52 -16.85
N ALA A 155 0.74 -6.52 -16.69
CA ALA A 155 0.98 -7.52 -17.72
C ALA A 155 -0.28 -8.34 -18.04
N ASP A 156 -0.97 -8.84 -17.01
CA ASP A 156 -2.22 -9.58 -17.13
C ASP A 156 -3.26 -8.74 -17.91
N SER A 157 -3.36 -7.44 -17.62
CA SER A 157 -4.29 -6.52 -18.29
C SER A 157 -3.93 -6.25 -19.76
N ILE A 158 -2.64 -6.10 -20.10
CA ILE A 158 -2.17 -5.95 -21.49
C ILE A 158 -2.55 -7.20 -22.28
N GLU A 159 -2.21 -8.35 -21.73
CA GLU A 159 -2.43 -9.63 -22.37
C GLU A 159 -3.92 -9.97 -22.56
N ALA A 160 -4.77 -9.58 -21.61
CA ALA A 160 -6.20 -9.83 -21.68
C ALA A 160 -6.91 -9.06 -22.78
N GLY A 161 -6.32 -7.96 -23.26
CA GLY A 161 -7.03 -6.98 -24.08
C GLY A 161 -8.23 -6.38 -23.34
N ASP A 162 -8.23 -6.41 -22.00
CA ASP A 162 -9.37 -5.99 -21.18
C ASP A 162 -9.73 -4.51 -21.43
N ALA A 163 -8.73 -3.70 -21.82
CA ALA A 163 -8.87 -2.28 -22.11
C ALA A 163 -9.20 -1.93 -23.58
N GLU A 164 -9.30 -2.91 -24.48
CA GLU A 164 -9.46 -2.65 -25.93
C GLU A 164 -10.81 -2.01 -26.28
N GLU A 165 -11.83 -2.21 -25.45
CA GLU A 165 -13.20 -1.74 -25.69
C GLU A 165 -13.49 -0.36 -25.05
N ASN A 166 -12.57 0.16 -24.22
CA ASN A 166 -12.76 1.39 -23.47
C ASN A 166 -11.49 2.25 -23.42
N SER A 167 -11.54 3.43 -24.04
CA SER A 167 -10.40 4.36 -24.14
C SER A 167 -9.87 4.81 -22.77
N SER A 168 -10.74 4.93 -21.76
CA SER A 168 -10.36 5.36 -20.41
C SER A 168 -9.61 4.26 -19.66
N GLU A 169 -9.98 3.01 -19.86
CA GLU A 169 -9.26 1.86 -19.29
C GLU A 169 -7.89 1.71 -19.96
N TRP A 170 -7.83 1.93 -21.28
CA TRP A 170 -6.56 1.93 -22.00
C TRP A 170 -5.64 3.07 -21.54
N LEU A 171 -6.21 4.25 -21.28
CA LEU A 171 -5.45 5.38 -20.71
C LEU A 171 -4.87 5.02 -19.34
N ALA A 172 -5.63 4.35 -18.46
CA ALA A 172 -5.12 3.90 -17.16
C ALA A 172 -3.93 2.94 -17.31
N LEU A 173 -4.01 2.01 -18.28
CA LEU A 173 -2.94 1.08 -18.58
C LEU A 173 -1.70 1.79 -19.14
N ALA A 174 -1.87 2.70 -20.10
CA ALA A 174 -0.78 3.49 -20.67
C ALA A 174 -0.09 4.35 -19.61
N VAL A 175 -0.86 4.97 -18.71
CA VAL A 175 -0.33 5.74 -17.58
C VAL A 175 0.44 4.85 -16.61
N ALA A 176 -0.03 3.61 -16.35
CA ALA A 176 0.67 2.64 -15.51
C ALA A 176 2.02 2.22 -16.10
N VAL A 177 2.05 1.89 -17.39
CA VAL A 177 3.27 1.50 -18.11
C VAL A 177 4.28 2.66 -18.13
N ARG A 178 3.83 3.88 -18.45
CA ARG A 178 4.66 5.08 -18.32
C ARG A 178 5.19 5.24 -16.90
N GLY A 179 4.32 5.06 -15.91
CA GLY A 179 4.67 5.15 -14.49
C GLY A 179 5.79 4.20 -14.10
N LEU A 180 5.79 2.94 -14.57
CA LEU A 180 6.88 2.00 -14.33
C LEU A 180 8.21 2.51 -14.91
N ALA A 181 8.16 3.09 -16.11
CA ALA A 181 9.35 3.59 -16.80
C ALA A 181 9.89 4.92 -16.23
N THR A 182 9.05 5.74 -15.59
CA THR A 182 9.43 7.09 -15.15
C THR A 182 9.52 7.27 -13.64
N ALA A 183 8.69 6.60 -12.85
CA ALA A 183 8.68 6.76 -11.40
C ALA A 183 9.74 5.86 -10.77
N GLN A 184 10.79 6.46 -10.20
CA GLN A 184 11.87 5.73 -9.51
C GLN A 184 11.35 4.85 -8.38
N ASN A 185 10.22 5.21 -7.76
CA ASN A 185 9.60 4.42 -6.71
C ASN A 185 8.44 3.52 -7.10
N GLY A 186 7.98 3.62 -8.34
CA GLY A 186 6.84 2.87 -8.85
C GLY A 186 5.56 3.08 -8.03
N LEU A 187 5.41 4.21 -7.35
CA LEU A 187 4.20 4.56 -6.60
C LEU A 187 3.18 5.24 -7.52
N TRP A 188 1.91 4.86 -7.35
CA TRP A 188 0.80 5.45 -8.07
C TRP A 188 0.63 6.96 -7.83
N ASP A 189 0.93 7.43 -6.62
CA ASP A 189 0.76 8.84 -6.23
C ASP A 189 1.78 9.77 -6.91
N ASP A 190 2.85 9.22 -7.48
CA ASP A 190 3.96 9.98 -8.05
C ASP A 190 3.88 10.06 -9.59
N ILE A 191 2.82 9.48 -10.18
CA ILE A 191 2.57 9.48 -11.63
C ILE A 191 1.81 10.76 -12.07
N GLY A 192 1.21 11.48 -11.13
CA GLY A 192 0.54 12.76 -11.37
C GLY A 192 -0.83 12.66 -12.05
N ASP A 193 -1.57 11.56 -11.84
CA ASP A 193 -2.83 11.25 -12.54
C ASP A 193 -4.12 11.60 -11.75
N VAL A 194 -3.99 12.38 -10.67
CA VAL A 194 -5.09 12.68 -9.75
C VAL A 194 -6.28 13.37 -10.42
N ARG A 195 -6.04 14.24 -11.40
CA ARG A 195 -7.11 14.95 -12.12
C ARG A 195 -7.98 14.01 -12.95
N ILE A 196 -7.35 13.02 -13.60
CA ILE A 196 -8.04 12.01 -14.40
C ILE A 196 -8.80 11.06 -13.46
N THR A 197 -8.13 10.59 -12.42
CA THR A 197 -8.71 9.70 -11.39
C THR A 197 -9.99 10.28 -10.75
N ARG A 198 -10.06 11.60 -10.54
CA ARG A 198 -11.23 12.26 -9.96
C ARG A 198 -12.39 12.43 -10.92
N SER A 199 -12.11 12.61 -12.21
CA SER A 199 -13.13 12.95 -13.22
C SER A 199 -13.64 11.74 -14.00
N ASP A 200 -12.89 10.65 -14.06
CA ASP A 200 -13.23 9.47 -14.85
C ASP A 200 -13.30 8.20 -13.98
N VAL A 201 -14.53 7.68 -13.82
CA VAL A 201 -14.83 6.49 -13.02
C VAL A 201 -14.21 5.23 -13.63
N SER A 202 -14.23 5.10 -14.97
CA SER A 202 -13.69 3.92 -15.65
C SER A 202 -12.18 3.86 -15.52
N TYR A 203 -11.50 5.00 -15.74
CA TYR A 203 -10.08 5.15 -15.48
C TYR A 203 -9.74 4.79 -14.02
N ARG A 204 -10.49 5.33 -13.06
CA ARG A 204 -10.28 5.09 -11.62
C ARG A 204 -10.44 3.62 -11.26
N ASN A 205 -11.45 2.95 -11.79
CA ASN A 205 -11.69 1.52 -11.59
C ASN A 205 -10.53 0.69 -12.16
N GLN A 206 -10.10 0.99 -13.38
CA GLN A 206 -8.99 0.26 -14.00
C GLN A 206 -7.68 0.50 -13.25
N ARG A 207 -7.36 1.73 -12.88
CA ARG A 207 -6.22 2.08 -12.02
C ARG A 207 -6.21 1.27 -10.72
N ALA A 208 -7.38 1.07 -10.09
CA ALA A 208 -7.50 0.27 -8.87
C ALA A 208 -7.32 -1.24 -9.13
N ARG A 209 -7.69 -1.72 -10.32
CA ARG A 209 -7.46 -3.11 -10.77
C ARG A 209 -5.98 -3.42 -11.00
N LEU A 210 -5.21 -2.46 -11.48
CA LEU A 210 -3.76 -2.55 -11.73
C LEU A 210 -2.88 -2.57 -10.46
N ARG A 211 -3.47 -2.86 -9.30
CA ARG A 211 -2.81 -2.93 -7.99
C ARG A 211 -2.98 -4.30 -7.38
N ALA A 212 -1.98 -4.75 -6.63
CA ALA A 212 -2.14 -5.89 -5.73
C ALA A 212 -2.66 -5.44 -4.35
N THR A 213 -3.38 -6.32 -3.68
CA THR A 213 -3.73 -6.27 -2.26
C THR A 213 -2.71 -7.09 -1.46
N THR A 214 -2.78 -7.02 -0.13
CA THR A 214 -1.93 -7.82 0.77
C THR A 214 -2.11 -9.32 0.53
N HIS A 215 -3.32 -9.75 0.17
CA HIS A 215 -3.64 -11.15 -0.07
C HIS A 215 -3.35 -11.58 -1.52
N THR A 216 -3.58 -10.72 -2.50
CA THR A 216 -3.35 -11.06 -3.93
C THR A 216 -1.89 -10.95 -4.37
N CYS A 217 -1.02 -10.33 -3.57
CA CYS A 217 0.42 -10.29 -3.83
C CYS A 217 1.07 -11.67 -3.60
N GLU A 218 1.59 -12.26 -4.67
CA GLU A 218 2.30 -13.56 -4.67
C GLU A 218 3.71 -13.50 -4.04
N ARG A 219 4.16 -12.31 -3.62
CA ARG A 219 5.46 -12.07 -2.99
C ARG A 219 6.64 -12.68 -3.77
N ARG A 220 7.47 -13.50 -3.12
CA ARG A 220 8.65 -14.17 -3.72
C ARG A 220 8.27 -15.22 -4.77
N GLU A 221 7.03 -15.68 -4.79
CA GLU A 221 6.54 -16.65 -5.78
C GLU A 221 6.04 -15.98 -7.06
N CYS A 222 5.90 -14.64 -7.05
CA CYS A 222 5.49 -13.86 -8.22
C CYS A 222 6.50 -14.01 -9.37
N GLU A 223 6.02 -14.35 -10.57
CA GLU A 223 6.85 -14.42 -11.78
C GLU A 223 7.49 -13.06 -12.15
N TRP A 224 6.87 -11.96 -11.71
CA TRP A 224 7.31 -10.58 -11.92
C TRP A 224 8.14 -10.01 -10.76
N TYR A 225 8.58 -10.85 -9.82
CA TYR A 225 9.30 -10.43 -8.61
C TYR A 225 10.48 -9.48 -8.92
N ARG A 226 11.26 -9.78 -9.97
CA ARG A 226 12.45 -8.99 -10.36
C ARG A 226 12.10 -7.64 -11.00
N GLN A 227 10.89 -7.47 -11.51
CA GLN A 227 10.40 -6.22 -12.09
C GLN A 227 9.38 -5.52 -11.17
N CYS A 228 9.24 -5.98 -9.92
CA CYS A 228 8.27 -5.41 -8.99
C CYS A 228 8.88 -4.22 -8.23
N PRO A 229 8.31 -3.00 -8.36
CA PRO A 229 8.84 -1.83 -7.67
C PRO A 229 8.92 -1.97 -6.15
N LEU A 230 7.94 -2.63 -5.52
CA LEU A 230 7.97 -2.90 -4.08
C LEU A 230 9.12 -3.84 -3.70
N PHE A 231 9.31 -4.95 -4.40
CA PHE A 231 10.34 -5.92 -4.04
C PHE A 231 11.75 -5.44 -4.40
N ASN A 232 11.91 -4.58 -5.40
CA ASN A 232 13.19 -3.90 -5.63
C ASN A 232 13.60 -3.10 -4.38
N ARG A 233 12.65 -2.42 -3.73
CA ARG A 233 12.91 -1.69 -2.48
C ARG A 233 13.19 -2.60 -1.29
N LEU A 234 12.51 -3.73 -1.22
CA LEU A 234 12.70 -4.70 -0.13
C LEU A 234 13.93 -5.60 -0.33
N SER A 235 14.56 -5.57 -1.51
CA SER A 235 15.78 -6.32 -1.79
C SER A 235 16.96 -5.74 -1.01
N GLY A 236 17.78 -6.61 -0.43
CA GLY A 236 18.94 -6.19 0.37
C GLY A 236 18.60 -5.67 1.78
N VAL A 237 17.31 -5.57 2.14
CA VAL A 237 16.87 -4.98 3.42
C VAL A 237 17.30 -5.83 4.63
N SER A 238 17.42 -7.15 4.47
CA SER A 238 17.88 -8.01 5.56
C SER A 238 19.37 -7.83 5.85
N GLU A 239 20.14 -7.55 4.79
CA GLU A 239 21.59 -7.37 4.79
C GLU A 239 22.00 -5.98 5.28
N ASP A 240 21.48 -4.91 4.68
CA ASP A 240 21.67 -3.53 5.11
C ASP A 240 20.37 -2.76 4.88
N ALA A 241 19.57 -2.61 5.93
CA ALA A 241 18.31 -1.87 5.88
C ALA A 241 18.49 -0.36 5.72
N GLY A 242 19.65 0.19 6.09
CA GLY A 242 19.93 1.63 6.04
C GLY A 242 18.84 2.47 6.74
N ILE A 243 18.27 3.41 5.99
CA ILE A 243 17.14 4.24 6.43
C ILE A 243 15.86 3.70 5.78
N LEU A 244 14.90 3.26 6.59
CA LEU A 244 13.57 2.85 6.14
C LEU A 244 12.58 3.98 6.39
N VAL A 245 11.90 4.45 5.35
CA VAL A 245 10.87 5.49 5.48
C VAL A 245 9.50 4.86 5.28
N ALA A 246 8.62 5.06 6.25
CA ALA A 246 7.24 4.58 6.24
C ALA A 246 6.30 5.69 6.74
N ASN A 247 4.98 5.46 6.68
CA ASN A 247 4.04 6.33 7.41
C ASN A 247 3.68 5.69 8.75
N HIS A 248 3.13 6.47 9.66
CA HIS A 248 2.66 5.99 10.97
C HIS A 248 1.77 4.74 10.83
N ALA A 249 0.83 4.76 9.88
CA ALA A 249 -0.09 3.63 9.65
C ALA A 249 0.63 2.34 9.22
N LEU A 250 1.67 2.43 8.37
CA LEU A 250 2.43 1.25 7.95
C LEU A 250 3.30 0.71 9.08
N VAL A 251 3.86 1.58 9.92
CA VAL A 251 4.57 1.14 11.15
C VAL A 251 3.61 0.42 12.11
N ALA A 252 2.36 0.90 12.24
CA ALA A 252 1.32 0.20 13.00
C ALA A 252 1.07 -1.22 12.46
N ALA A 253 0.99 -1.37 11.13
CA ALA A 253 0.82 -2.66 10.49
C ALA A 253 2.04 -3.58 10.73
N TRP A 254 3.26 -3.03 10.68
CA TRP A 254 4.48 -3.79 10.99
C TRP A 254 4.56 -4.22 12.45
N SER A 255 4.11 -3.39 13.39
CA SER A 255 4.02 -3.75 14.80
C SER A 255 3.04 -4.91 15.03
N ARG A 256 1.91 -4.92 14.34
CA ARG A 256 0.96 -6.04 14.38
C ARG A 256 1.59 -7.34 13.84
N LEU A 257 2.32 -7.28 12.71
CA LEU A 257 3.05 -8.44 12.20
C LEU A 257 4.03 -8.99 13.24
N ALA A 258 4.78 -8.12 13.90
CA ALA A 258 5.72 -8.53 14.95
C ALA A 258 5.01 -9.20 16.13
N SER A 259 3.83 -8.72 16.53
CA SER A 259 3.02 -9.34 17.58
C SER A 259 2.48 -10.73 17.21
N GLU A 260 2.42 -11.03 15.90
CA GLU A 260 2.04 -12.34 15.34
C GLU A 260 3.26 -13.20 15.01
N GLU A 261 4.45 -12.86 15.55
CA GLU A 261 5.74 -13.52 15.31
C GLU A 261 6.18 -13.53 13.82
N LEU A 262 5.65 -12.59 13.03
CA LEU A 262 6.01 -12.36 11.64
C LEU A 262 7.03 -11.21 11.52
N LYS A 263 7.93 -11.31 10.54
CA LYS A 263 8.99 -10.33 10.34
C LYS A 263 8.52 -9.10 9.56
N ALA A 264 8.68 -7.93 10.17
CA ALA A 264 8.62 -6.65 9.47
C ALA A 264 9.84 -6.47 8.53
N PRO A 265 9.77 -5.58 7.51
CA PRO A 265 10.94 -5.21 6.72
C PRO A 265 12.11 -4.80 7.61
N GLY A 266 13.30 -5.34 7.34
CA GLY A 266 14.53 -5.05 8.09
C GLY A 266 14.60 -5.76 9.44
N ASP A 267 13.59 -6.54 9.81
CA ASP A 267 13.45 -7.12 11.15
C ASP A 267 13.49 -6.03 12.24
N VAL A 268 12.89 -4.87 11.95
CA VAL A 268 12.97 -3.65 12.79
C VAL A 268 12.30 -3.78 14.16
N PHE A 269 11.48 -4.81 14.35
CA PHE A 269 10.86 -5.17 15.63
C PHE A 269 11.42 -6.48 16.21
N GLY A 270 12.44 -7.06 15.56
CA GLY A 270 13.10 -8.27 16.03
C GLY A 270 14.14 -8.00 17.13
N ASP A 271 15.05 -8.94 17.32
CA ASP A 271 16.08 -8.85 18.38
C ASP A 271 17.16 -7.78 18.13
N ARG A 272 17.24 -7.26 16.89
CA ARG A 272 18.20 -6.20 16.54
C ARG A 272 17.66 -4.83 16.95
N PRO A 273 18.46 -3.98 17.59
CA PRO A 273 18.03 -2.63 17.93
C PRO A 273 17.82 -1.80 16.65
N ALA A 274 16.58 -1.39 16.40
CA ALA A 274 16.24 -0.38 15.40
C ALA A 274 15.85 0.93 16.10
N THR A 275 16.20 2.06 15.49
CA THR A 275 15.77 3.36 16.01
C THR A 275 14.59 3.88 15.22
N PHE A 276 13.57 4.38 15.90
CA PHE A 276 12.37 4.96 15.29
C PHE A 276 12.36 6.48 15.49
N ILE A 277 12.15 7.21 14.41
CA ILE A 277 11.94 8.67 14.38
C ILE A 277 10.52 8.90 13.88
N PHE A 278 9.64 9.42 14.74
CA PHE A 278 8.26 9.77 14.37
C PHE A 278 8.19 11.28 14.06
N ASP A 279 7.97 11.61 12.79
CA ASP A 279 7.78 12.99 12.33
C ASP A 279 6.29 13.37 12.35
N GLU A 280 6.00 14.58 12.83
CA GLU A 280 4.65 15.00 13.20
C GLU A 280 3.97 14.02 14.19
N ALA A 281 4.70 13.65 15.25
CA ALA A 281 4.25 12.70 16.27
C ALA A 281 2.92 13.08 16.97
N HIS A 282 2.45 14.32 16.82
CA HIS A 282 1.12 14.72 17.29
C HIS A 282 -0.01 13.99 16.55
N ASP A 283 0.20 13.58 15.29
CA ASP A 283 -0.75 12.79 14.50
C ASP A 283 -0.63 11.27 14.74
N LEU A 284 0.27 10.84 15.63
CA LEU A 284 0.59 9.42 15.81
C LEU A 284 -0.62 8.64 16.32
N GLU A 285 -1.29 9.12 17.36
CA GLU A 285 -2.46 8.45 17.96
C GLU A 285 -3.58 8.24 16.94
N ASP A 286 -3.96 9.30 16.23
CA ASP A 286 -5.00 9.25 15.19
C ASP A 286 -4.58 8.33 14.03
N SER A 287 -3.31 8.38 13.63
CA SER A 287 -2.79 7.52 12.57
C SER A 287 -2.81 6.03 12.95
N LEU A 288 -2.46 5.69 14.19
CA LEU A 288 -2.51 4.31 14.70
C LEU A 288 -3.97 3.83 14.81
N THR A 289 -4.86 4.68 15.34
CA THR A 289 -6.29 4.40 15.45
C THR A 289 -6.90 4.13 14.07
N GLY A 290 -6.61 4.99 13.09
CA GLY A 290 -7.05 4.81 11.71
C GLY A 290 -6.49 3.54 11.07
N ALA A 291 -5.22 3.19 11.34
CA ALA A 291 -4.60 1.98 10.79
C ALA A 291 -5.19 0.67 11.32
N TRP A 292 -5.70 0.67 12.55
CA TRP A 292 -6.38 -0.47 13.16
C TRP A 292 -7.90 -0.44 12.98
N THR A 293 -8.44 0.64 12.42
CA THR A 293 -9.85 0.74 12.08
C THR A 293 -10.17 -0.10 10.86
N GLU A 294 -11.17 -0.96 10.97
CA GLU A 294 -11.73 -1.70 9.86
C GLU A 294 -12.85 -0.88 9.20
N SER A 295 -12.87 -0.85 7.87
CA SER A 295 -13.93 -0.19 7.10
C SER A 295 -14.26 -0.99 5.84
N VAL A 296 -15.47 -0.76 5.31
CA VAL A 296 -15.91 -1.31 4.03
C VAL A 296 -16.46 -0.16 3.18
N GLY A 297 -15.91 0.02 1.99
CA GLY A 297 -16.39 0.97 1.00
C GLY A 297 -16.99 0.25 -0.20
N SER A 298 -18.04 0.83 -0.80
CA SER A 298 -18.68 0.25 -1.98
C SER A 298 -17.75 0.22 -3.19
N PHE A 299 -16.90 1.25 -3.34
CA PHE A 299 -15.89 1.31 -4.39
C PHE A 299 -14.85 0.19 -4.26
N GLU A 300 -14.25 0.00 -3.09
CA GLU A 300 -13.27 -1.05 -2.84
C GLU A 300 -13.88 -2.43 -3.07
N LEU A 301 -15.10 -2.65 -2.61
CA LEU A 301 -15.82 -3.90 -2.80
C LEU A 301 -16.14 -4.17 -4.29
N ALA A 302 -16.59 -3.15 -5.02
CA ALA A 302 -16.83 -3.24 -6.46
C ALA A 302 -15.54 -3.54 -7.24
N VAL A 303 -14.41 -2.94 -6.86
CA VAL A 303 -13.10 -3.26 -7.44
C VAL A 303 -12.69 -4.70 -7.15
N THR A 304 -12.82 -5.16 -5.90
CA THR A 304 -12.48 -6.53 -5.50
C THR A 304 -13.33 -7.57 -6.25
N LEU A 305 -14.66 -7.40 -6.29
CA LEU A 305 -15.53 -8.28 -7.07
C LEU A 305 -15.32 -8.15 -8.58
N GLY A 306 -14.95 -6.95 -9.04
CA GLY A 306 -14.62 -6.67 -10.44
C GLY A 306 -13.35 -7.39 -10.89
N LYS A 307 -12.32 -7.49 -10.03
CA LYS A 307 -11.08 -8.23 -10.32
C LYS A 307 -11.28 -9.73 -10.52
N LEU A 308 -12.30 -10.31 -9.90
CA LEU A 308 -12.68 -11.70 -10.15
C LEU A 308 -13.19 -11.92 -11.58
N ARG A 309 -13.76 -10.86 -12.18
CA ARG A 309 -14.25 -10.80 -13.55
C ARG A 309 -13.18 -10.27 -14.50
N GLY A 310 -13.32 -10.53 -15.79
CA GLY A 310 -12.38 -10.09 -16.83
C GLY A 310 -12.03 -11.22 -17.79
N ARG A 311 -11.51 -10.90 -18.99
CA ARG A 311 -11.23 -11.92 -20.03
C ARG A 311 -10.12 -12.87 -19.61
N ARG A 312 -9.20 -12.41 -18.76
CA ARG A 312 -8.17 -13.22 -18.10
C ARG A 312 -8.20 -13.13 -16.56
N GLY A 313 -9.33 -12.73 -15.98
CA GLY A 313 -9.50 -12.70 -14.52
C GLY A 313 -9.41 -14.10 -13.87
N PRO A 314 -9.30 -14.18 -12.53
CA PRO A 314 -9.15 -15.44 -11.79
C PRO A 314 -10.19 -16.51 -12.14
N ILE A 315 -11.46 -16.12 -12.35
CA ILE A 315 -12.52 -17.07 -12.71
C ILE A 315 -12.30 -17.67 -14.10
N ARG A 316 -11.91 -16.86 -15.09
CA ARG A 316 -11.61 -17.35 -16.44
C ARG A 316 -10.40 -18.28 -16.45
N GLN A 317 -9.38 -17.97 -15.64
CA GLN A 317 -8.22 -18.85 -15.49
C GLN A 317 -8.62 -20.19 -14.86
N ALA A 318 -9.41 -20.16 -13.78
CA ALA A 318 -9.98 -21.34 -13.16
C ALA A 318 -10.84 -22.18 -14.14
N GLU A 319 -11.68 -21.55 -14.96
CA GLU A 319 -12.46 -22.22 -16.01
C GLU A 319 -11.59 -22.94 -17.05
N ARG A 320 -10.43 -22.36 -17.41
CA ARG A 320 -9.49 -22.97 -18.36
C ARG A 320 -8.83 -24.19 -17.75
N VAL A 321 -8.32 -24.05 -16.52
CA VAL A 321 -7.71 -25.16 -15.78
C VAL A 321 -8.72 -26.29 -15.56
N ALA A 322 -9.93 -25.97 -15.10
CA ALA A 322 -10.98 -26.98 -14.88
C ALA A 322 -11.38 -27.71 -16.16
N ARG A 323 -11.43 -27.01 -17.31
CA ARG A 323 -11.70 -27.63 -18.62
C ARG A 323 -10.59 -28.59 -19.03
N GLU A 324 -9.35 -28.17 -18.90
CA GLU A 324 -8.18 -28.96 -19.30
C GLU A 324 -7.98 -30.18 -18.39
N ALA A 325 -8.22 -30.01 -17.09
CA ALA A 325 -8.17 -31.10 -16.09
C ALA A 325 -9.45 -31.96 -16.04
N ASN A 326 -10.47 -31.67 -16.88
CA ASN A 326 -11.76 -32.35 -16.92
C ASN A 326 -12.48 -32.45 -15.56
N VAL A 327 -12.48 -31.34 -14.80
CA VAL A 327 -13.13 -31.23 -13.49
C VAL A 327 -14.51 -30.58 -13.62
N ALA A 328 -15.41 -30.89 -12.69
CA ALA A 328 -16.75 -30.31 -12.61
C ALA A 328 -16.71 -28.77 -12.55
N GLN A 329 -17.56 -28.13 -13.35
CA GLN A 329 -17.65 -26.66 -13.47
C GLN A 329 -18.92 -26.08 -12.83
N GLU A 330 -19.67 -26.86 -12.05
CA GLU A 330 -20.86 -26.36 -11.34
C GLU A 330 -20.53 -25.16 -10.43
N PRO A 331 -19.49 -25.23 -9.56
CA PRO A 331 -19.18 -24.09 -8.67
C PRO A 331 -18.79 -22.83 -9.43
N LEU A 332 -18.11 -22.97 -10.57
CA LEU A 332 -17.75 -21.85 -11.45
C LEU A 332 -18.99 -21.18 -12.08
N ARG A 333 -20.01 -21.97 -12.45
CA ARG A 333 -21.28 -21.46 -13.00
C ARG A 333 -22.09 -20.73 -11.93
N GLU A 334 -22.19 -21.28 -10.74
CA GLU A 334 -22.87 -20.67 -9.60
C GLU A 334 -22.19 -19.36 -9.18
N LEU A 335 -20.86 -19.38 -9.04
CA LEU A 335 -20.07 -18.18 -8.74
C LEU A 335 -20.32 -17.04 -9.74
N ARG A 336 -20.39 -17.36 -11.03
CA ARG A 336 -20.68 -16.36 -12.08
C ARG A 336 -22.09 -15.79 -11.94
N SER A 337 -23.07 -16.62 -11.60
CA SER A 337 -24.45 -16.18 -11.34
C SER A 337 -24.51 -15.20 -10.16
N LEU A 338 -23.86 -15.55 -9.05
CA LEU A 338 -23.80 -14.72 -7.85
C LEU A 338 -23.11 -13.38 -8.12
N LEU A 339 -22.00 -13.39 -8.85
CA LEU A 339 -21.31 -12.17 -9.25
C LEU A 339 -22.20 -11.31 -10.16
N ASN A 340 -22.85 -11.88 -11.17
CA ASN A 340 -23.75 -11.08 -12.01
C ASN A 340 -24.86 -10.39 -11.20
N ALA A 341 -25.38 -11.04 -10.16
CA ALA A 341 -26.37 -10.45 -9.24
C ALA A 341 -25.78 -9.41 -8.27
N SER A 342 -24.45 -9.34 -8.09
CA SER A 342 -23.83 -8.48 -7.08
C SER A 342 -23.73 -7.01 -7.48
N GLY A 343 -23.81 -6.67 -8.77
CA GLY A 343 -23.71 -5.27 -9.24
C GLY A 343 -24.84 -4.42 -8.66
N ASP A 344 -26.08 -4.77 -9.01
CA ASP A 344 -27.29 -4.10 -8.55
C ASP A 344 -27.39 -4.03 -7.02
N LEU A 345 -26.86 -5.03 -6.30
CA LEU A 345 -26.89 -5.03 -4.85
C LEU A 345 -25.92 -4.01 -4.24
N LEU A 346 -24.71 -3.88 -4.80
CA LEU A 346 -23.74 -2.89 -4.36
C LEU A 346 -24.18 -1.46 -4.65
N ASP A 347 -24.86 -1.26 -5.78
CA ASP A 347 -25.45 0.02 -6.13
C ASP A 347 -26.55 0.38 -5.11
N ARG A 348 -27.45 -0.55 -4.79
CA ARG A 348 -28.47 -0.35 -3.75
C ARG A 348 -27.89 -0.10 -2.36
N LEU A 349 -26.81 -0.79 -1.99
CA LEU A 349 -26.11 -0.55 -0.73
C LEU A 349 -25.58 0.90 -0.69
N SER A 350 -24.94 1.34 -1.78
CA SER A 350 -24.43 2.70 -1.91
C SER A 350 -25.56 3.73 -1.83
N GLU A 351 -26.64 3.55 -2.60
CA GLU A 351 -27.83 4.40 -2.59
C GLU A 351 -28.46 4.47 -1.19
N THR A 352 -28.53 3.35 -0.47
CA THR A 352 -29.09 3.31 0.89
C THR A 352 -28.22 4.10 1.87
N VAL A 353 -26.89 3.98 1.77
CA VAL A 353 -25.96 4.75 2.61
C VAL A 353 -25.98 6.24 2.22
N GLU A 354 -26.03 6.57 0.94
CA GLU A 354 -26.11 7.95 0.46
C GLU A 354 -27.43 8.62 0.83
N GLU A 355 -28.56 7.94 0.70
CA GLU A 355 -29.87 8.47 1.09
C GLU A 355 -29.94 8.69 2.59
N TYR A 356 -29.39 7.76 3.37
CA TYR A 356 -29.20 7.94 4.80
C TYR A 356 -28.39 9.21 5.11
N LEU A 357 -27.24 9.39 4.46
CA LEU A 357 -26.39 10.58 4.63
C LEU A 357 -27.12 11.86 4.19
N ARG A 358 -27.72 11.89 2.99
CA ARG A 358 -28.43 13.06 2.42
C ARG A 358 -29.57 13.54 3.32
N GLN A 359 -30.35 12.61 3.84
CA GLN A 359 -31.47 12.96 4.72
C GLN A 359 -31.03 13.41 6.11
N TYR A 360 -29.85 12.97 6.57
CA TYR A 360 -29.23 13.40 7.81
C TYR A 360 -28.55 14.77 7.66
N ALA A 361 -27.97 15.04 6.50
CA ALA A 361 -27.08 16.18 6.23
C ALA A 361 -27.75 17.39 5.55
N GLY A 362 -28.94 17.20 4.96
CA GLY A 362 -29.55 18.17 4.04
C GLY A 362 -28.98 18.06 2.62
N ASN A 363 -29.37 18.97 1.72
CA ASN A 363 -28.94 18.96 0.31
C ASN A 363 -27.78 19.92 -0.01
N GLU A 364 -27.33 20.75 0.94
CA GLU A 364 -26.48 21.92 0.64
C GLU A 364 -25.36 22.15 1.69
N ALA A 365 -24.35 21.28 1.77
CA ALA A 365 -22.99 21.62 2.25
C ALA A 365 -22.01 20.44 2.03
N PRO A 366 -20.69 20.67 1.87
CA PRO A 366 -19.70 19.62 2.06
C PRO A 366 -19.65 19.23 3.55
N TYR A 367 -19.86 17.94 3.86
CA TYR A 367 -19.96 17.48 5.25
C TYR A 367 -18.63 16.96 5.79
N GLU A 368 -18.35 17.25 7.07
CA GLU A 368 -17.27 16.62 7.83
C GLU A 368 -17.88 15.58 8.79
N LEU A 369 -17.42 14.32 8.71
CA LEU A 369 -17.85 13.24 9.60
C LEU A 369 -17.21 13.44 10.97
N ARG A 370 -18.00 13.77 12.01
CA ARG A 370 -17.53 13.80 13.41
C ARG A 370 -18.17 12.68 14.23
N PRO A 371 -17.57 12.16 15.30
CA PRO A 371 -18.21 11.14 16.14
C PRO A 371 -19.47 11.67 16.86
N GLY A 372 -20.55 10.88 16.92
CA GLY A 372 -21.83 11.30 17.54
C GLY A 372 -22.88 10.18 17.73
N ILE A 373 -24.04 10.52 18.32
CA ILE A 373 -25.21 9.62 18.47
C ILE A 373 -26.46 10.40 18.03
N ASP A 374 -27.23 9.85 17.08
CA ASP A 374 -28.57 10.34 16.73
C ASP A 374 -29.63 9.29 17.09
N THR A 375 -30.63 9.71 17.87
CA THR A 375 -31.75 8.87 18.32
C THR A 375 -33.08 9.24 17.63
N GLN A 376 -33.08 10.19 16.70
CA GLN A 376 -34.32 10.81 16.18
C GLN A 376 -34.96 10.11 14.98
N ARG A 377 -34.28 9.16 14.31
CA ARG A 377 -34.77 8.53 13.05
C ARG A 377 -34.56 7.02 12.96
N SER A 378 -35.22 6.26 13.84
CA SER A 378 -35.10 4.80 13.94
C SER A 378 -35.54 4.00 12.69
N GLU A 379 -36.37 4.58 11.82
CA GLU A 379 -36.90 3.93 10.60
C GLU A 379 -35.78 3.56 9.61
N TYR A 380 -34.73 4.37 9.53
CA TYR A 380 -33.57 4.13 8.67
C TYR A 380 -32.65 3.02 9.17
N HIS A 381 -32.78 2.63 10.44
CA HIS A 381 -32.01 1.52 11.02
C HIS A 381 -32.45 0.15 10.47
N SER A 382 -33.74 -0.01 10.18
CA SER A 382 -34.27 -1.26 9.63
C SER A 382 -33.88 -1.45 8.15
N LEU A 383 -33.91 -0.36 7.37
CA LEU A 383 -33.54 -0.37 5.95
C LEU A 383 -32.04 -0.61 5.75
N THR A 384 -31.19 0.10 6.50
CA THR A 384 -29.73 -0.10 6.47
C THR A 384 -29.35 -1.49 6.97
N GLY A 385 -29.97 -1.97 8.05
CA GLY A 385 -29.75 -3.33 8.56
C GLY A 385 -30.09 -4.43 7.55
N ALA A 386 -31.19 -4.28 6.80
CA ALA A 386 -31.56 -5.22 5.74
C ALA A 386 -30.56 -5.18 4.57
N ALA A 387 -30.11 -3.99 4.16
CA ALA A 387 -29.10 -3.85 3.11
C ALA A 387 -27.76 -4.48 3.51
N PHE A 388 -27.32 -4.31 4.75
CA PHE A 388 -26.11 -4.94 5.29
C PHE A 388 -26.23 -6.45 5.35
N ASP A 389 -27.36 -6.99 5.79
CA ASP A 389 -27.59 -8.44 5.88
C ASP A 389 -27.62 -9.12 4.50
N VAL A 390 -28.32 -8.53 3.52
CA VAL A 390 -28.32 -9.06 2.14
C VAL A 390 -26.90 -9.02 1.54
N SER A 391 -26.16 -7.92 1.76
CA SER A 391 -24.78 -7.78 1.28
C SER A 391 -23.83 -8.78 1.93
N ALA A 392 -23.90 -8.94 3.26
CA ALA A 392 -23.09 -9.91 3.99
C ALA A 392 -23.37 -11.35 3.53
N ARG A 393 -24.65 -11.71 3.32
CA ARG A 393 -25.04 -13.04 2.81
C ARG A 393 -24.53 -13.28 1.40
N LEU A 394 -24.67 -12.31 0.49
CA LEU A 394 -24.18 -12.46 -0.87
C LEU A 394 -22.65 -12.64 -0.90
N ILE A 395 -21.92 -11.80 -0.16
CA ILE A 395 -20.47 -11.94 -0.04
C ILE A 395 -20.11 -13.32 0.56
N GLY A 396 -20.87 -13.79 1.55
CA GLY A 396 -20.71 -15.12 2.12
C GLY A 396 -20.93 -16.25 1.10
N GLN A 397 -21.94 -16.15 0.24
CA GLN A 397 -22.19 -17.11 -0.83
C GLN A 397 -21.08 -17.09 -1.89
N ILE A 398 -20.61 -15.91 -2.28
CA ILE A 398 -19.47 -15.76 -3.20
C ILE A 398 -18.22 -16.41 -2.61
N GLN A 399 -17.94 -16.19 -1.32
CA GLN A 399 -16.82 -16.83 -0.63
C GLN A 399 -16.96 -18.35 -0.59
N ALA A 400 -18.15 -18.88 -0.30
CA ALA A 400 -18.39 -20.32 -0.29
C ALA A 400 -18.13 -20.94 -1.67
N GLU A 401 -18.63 -20.31 -2.74
CA GLU A 401 -18.38 -20.82 -4.09
C GLU A 401 -16.91 -20.67 -4.51
N LEU A 402 -16.21 -19.61 -4.10
CA LEU A 402 -14.77 -19.51 -4.31
C LEU A 402 -14.01 -20.67 -3.64
N ILE A 403 -14.42 -21.07 -2.43
CA ILE A 403 -13.84 -22.22 -1.72
C ILE A 403 -14.13 -23.52 -2.47
N ASN A 404 -15.37 -23.75 -2.91
CA ASN A 404 -15.75 -24.92 -3.70
C ASN A 404 -14.92 -25.02 -5.01
N VAL A 405 -14.71 -23.91 -5.71
CA VAL A 405 -13.84 -23.87 -6.90
C VAL A 405 -12.40 -24.20 -6.53
N VAL A 406 -11.89 -23.63 -5.44
CA VAL A 406 -10.53 -23.93 -4.96
C VAL A 406 -10.38 -25.43 -4.68
N GLU A 407 -11.32 -26.05 -3.98
CA GLU A 407 -11.32 -27.49 -3.69
C GLU A 407 -11.38 -28.33 -4.97
N ALA A 408 -12.22 -27.96 -5.94
CA ALA A 408 -12.30 -28.64 -7.22
C ALA A 408 -10.96 -28.60 -7.99
N LEU A 409 -10.21 -27.49 -7.89
CA LEU A 409 -8.92 -27.37 -8.57
C LEU A 409 -7.76 -28.08 -7.84
N HIS A 410 -7.94 -28.53 -6.59
CA HIS A 410 -6.88 -29.26 -5.88
C HIS A 410 -6.56 -30.58 -6.60
N GLY A 411 -5.27 -30.89 -6.73
CA GLY A 411 -4.81 -32.09 -7.43
C GLY A 411 -4.84 -32.00 -8.96
N CYS A 412 -5.31 -30.89 -9.54
CA CYS A 412 -5.19 -30.67 -10.98
C CYS A 412 -3.71 -30.60 -11.40
N GLY A 413 -3.35 -31.33 -12.45
CA GLY A 413 -1.97 -31.35 -12.99
C GLY A 413 -1.06 -32.43 -12.38
N GLU A 414 -1.60 -33.43 -11.68
CA GLU A 414 -0.85 -34.65 -11.39
C GLU A 414 -0.37 -35.30 -12.70
N GLY A 415 0.94 -35.32 -12.92
CA GLY A 415 1.56 -35.83 -14.17
C GLY A 415 1.77 -34.78 -15.27
N ASP A 416 1.28 -33.54 -15.10
CA ASP A 416 1.55 -32.41 -16.00
C ASP A 416 2.05 -31.20 -15.19
N PRO A 417 3.39 -30.95 -15.17
CA PRO A 417 3.98 -29.85 -14.43
C PRO A 417 3.48 -28.45 -14.85
N GLU A 418 3.08 -28.26 -16.11
CA GLU A 418 2.61 -26.96 -16.60
C GLU A 418 1.17 -26.68 -16.16
N LEU A 419 0.30 -27.68 -16.30
CA LEU A 419 -1.06 -27.61 -15.77
C LEU A 419 -1.05 -27.44 -14.24
N GLY A 420 -0.16 -28.15 -13.53
CA GLY A 420 -0.01 -28.05 -12.08
C GLY A 420 0.39 -26.65 -11.61
N ARG A 421 1.29 -25.96 -12.33
CA ARG A 421 1.64 -24.56 -12.06
C ARG A 421 0.46 -23.62 -12.27
N ARG A 422 -0.26 -23.74 -13.40
CA ARG A 422 -1.44 -22.91 -13.70
C ARG A 422 -2.57 -23.12 -12.69
N ALA A 423 -2.78 -24.37 -12.25
CA ALA A 423 -3.73 -24.71 -11.20
C ALA A 423 -3.35 -24.07 -9.87
N SER A 424 -2.08 -24.18 -9.47
CA SER A 424 -1.56 -23.61 -8.22
C SER A 424 -1.70 -22.08 -8.17
N ARG A 425 -1.37 -21.39 -9.28
CA ARG A 425 -1.58 -19.93 -9.40
C ARG A 425 -3.06 -19.56 -9.32
N SER A 426 -3.93 -20.32 -9.99
CA SER A 426 -5.39 -20.09 -9.95
C SER A 426 -5.93 -20.26 -8.53
N ILE A 427 -5.53 -21.34 -7.84
CA ILE A 427 -5.89 -21.61 -6.43
C ILE A 427 -5.42 -20.45 -5.53
N PHE A 428 -4.18 -19.98 -5.69
CA PHE A 428 -3.66 -18.85 -4.92
C PHE A 428 -4.53 -17.60 -5.10
N ARG A 429 -4.84 -17.21 -6.35
CA ARG A 429 -5.65 -16.01 -6.62
C ARG A 429 -7.07 -16.12 -6.08
N LEU A 430 -7.69 -17.30 -6.16
CA LEU A 430 -9.03 -17.52 -5.61
C LEU A 430 -9.03 -17.49 -4.08
N ARG A 431 -8.04 -18.10 -3.43
CA ARG A 431 -7.85 -18.01 -1.96
C ARG A 431 -7.62 -16.57 -1.52
N ALA A 432 -6.80 -15.82 -2.24
CA ALA A 432 -6.59 -14.41 -1.97
C ALA A 432 -7.89 -13.59 -2.03
N ALA A 433 -8.75 -13.88 -3.00
CA ALA A 433 -10.07 -13.24 -3.08
C ALA A 433 -11.01 -13.65 -1.93
N VAL A 434 -10.93 -14.90 -1.46
CA VAL A 434 -11.65 -15.31 -0.24
C VAL A 434 -11.20 -14.47 0.96
N GLU A 435 -9.89 -14.29 1.15
CA GLU A 435 -9.34 -13.46 2.24
C GLU A 435 -9.77 -11.99 2.11
N ASP A 436 -9.65 -11.38 0.92
CA ASP A 436 -10.06 -9.99 0.67
C ASP A 436 -11.57 -9.75 0.98
N LEU A 437 -12.41 -10.79 0.93
CA LEU A 437 -13.84 -10.71 1.24
C LEU A 437 -14.19 -11.00 2.71
N LYS A 438 -13.25 -11.49 3.54
CA LYS A 438 -13.54 -11.86 4.94
C LYS A 438 -13.91 -10.66 5.79
N GLN A 439 -13.08 -9.61 5.74
CA GLN A 439 -13.32 -8.39 6.49
C GLN A 439 -14.65 -7.72 6.09
N PRO A 440 -14.94 -7.46 4.79
CA PRO A 440 -16.24 -6.95 4.37
C PRO A 440 -17.42 -7.77 4.88
N ARG A 441 -17.38 -9.10 4.77
CA ARG A 441 -18.43 -9.98 5.28
C ARG A 441 -18.60 -9.86 6.79
N SER A 442 -17.49 -9.95 7.53
CA SER A 442 -17.50 -9.91 8.98
C SER A 442 -18.01 -8.56 9.49
N LEU A 443 -17.56 -7.46 8.89
CA LEU A 443 -17.92 -6.12 9.32
C LEU A 443 -19.40 -5.83 9.04
N LEU A 444 -19.90 -6.15 7.84
CA LEU A 444 -21.33 -6.03 7.52
C LEU A 444 -22.20 -6.93 8.42
N GLY A 445 -21.70 -8.12 8.76
CA GLY A 445 -22.34 -9.03 9.72
C GLY A 445 -22.36 -8.48 11.16
N ASN A 446 -21.26 -7.89 11.63
CA ASN A 446 -21.14 -7.32 12.97
C ASN A 446 -21.99 -6.05 13.11
N LEU A 447 -22.00 -5.17 12.11
CA LEU A 447 -22.82 -3.95 12.10
C LEU A 447 -24.33 -4.26 12.26
N ARG A 448 -24.78 -5.43 11.81
CA ARG A 448 -26.14 -5.94 12.05
C ARG A 448 -26.44 -6.14 13.53
N GLU A 449 -25.47 -6.69 14.27
CA GLU A 449 -25.65 -7.17 15.65
C GLU A 449 -25.37 -6.10 16.71
N LEU A 450 -24.82 -4.95 16.30
CA LEU A 450 -24.58 -3.85 17.22
C LEU A 450 -25.90 -3.37 17.87
N PRO A 451 -25.96 -3.32 19.22
CA PRO A 451 -27.07 -2.69 19.94
C PRO A 451 -27.25 -1.24 19.48
N GLU A 452 -28.48 -0.71 19.56
CA GLU A 452 -28.78 0.67 19.12
C GLU A 452 -27.86 1.71 19.77
N SER A 453 -27.46 1.51 21.02
CA SER A 453 -26.52 2.38 21.75
C SER A 453 -25.08 2.38 21.21
N HIS A 454 -24.71 1.37 20.41
CA HIS A 454 -23.38 1.20 19.80
C HIS A 454 -23.38 1.44 18.28
N ARG A 455 -24.54 1.75 17.68
CA ARG A 455 -24.62 2.21 16.30
C ARG A 455 -24.23 3.69 16.28
N PHE A 456 -22.92 3.94 16.37
CA PHE A 456 -22.37 5.29 16.31
C PHE A 456 -22.66 5.88 14.93
N VAL A 457 -23.52 6.89 14.91
CA VAL A 457 -23.81 7.68 13.72
C VAL A 457 -22.92 8.90 13.82
N HIS A 458 -21.97 9.04 12.90
CA HIS A 458 -21.14 10.23 12.86
C HIS A 458 -22.03 11.49 12.79
N LEU A 459 -21.91 12.36 13.80
CA LEU A 459 -22.45 13.71 13.81
C LEU A 459 -21.86 14.48 12.63
N LEU A 460 -22.70 14.91 11.69
CA LEU A 460 -22.28 15.84 10.66
C LEU A 460 -22.31 17.23 11.29
N VAL A 461 -21.13 17.83 11.46
CA VAL A 461 -21.01 19.21 11.93
C VAL A 461 -20.78 20.09 10.70
N PRO A 462 -21.53 21.22 10.56
CA PRO A 462 -21.41 22.12 9.42
C PRO A 462 -20.04 22.78 9.27
#